data_AF-A0A838HH34-F1
#
_entry.id   AF-A0A838HH34-F1
#
_cell.length_a   1.000
_cell.length_b   1.000
_cell.length_c   1.000
_cell.angle_alpha   90.00
_cell.angle_beta   90.00
_cell.angle_gamma   90.00
#
_symmetry.space_group_name_H-M   'P 1'
#
loop_
_entity.id
_entity.type
_entity.pdbx_description
1 polymer ?
#
loop_
_entity_poly.entity_id
_entity_poly.type
_entity_poly.pdbx_seq_one_letter_code
_entity_poly.pdbx_strand_id
1 'polypeptide(L)'
;MPDFARTRFAEIALNLLRIVAGLMLMQHGAQKLFGVLGGAGGDGAAVPLVSLMGLAGVLEFFGGLAVAIGLFTRPVAFVLSGELAVAYFKAHAPQGLFPILN
;
A
#
# COMPACT_ATOMS: atom_id res chain seq x y z
N MET A 1 27.12 -5.63 22.13
CA MET A 1 26.70 -6.47 20.98
C MET A 1 27.67 -6.19 19.84
N PRO A 2 28.23 -7.22 19.19
CA PRO A 2 29.16 -7.00 18.07
C PRO A 2 28.42 -6.42 16.86
N ASP A 3 29.04 -5.49 16.14
CA ASP A 3 28.40 -4.68 15.09
C ASP A 3 27.75 -5.52 13.97
N PHE A 4 28.31 -6.70 13.67
CA PHE A 4 27.75 -7.62 12.68
C PHE A 4 26.34 -8.13 13.02
N ALA A 5 26.03 -8.27 14.32
CA ALA A 5 24.70 -8.70 14.74
C ALA A 5 23.69 -7.57 14.49
N ARG A 6 24.09 -6.33 14.77
CA ARG A 6 23.24 -5.14 14.60
C ARG A 6 22.90 -4.88 13.13
N THR A 7 23.87 -5.01 12.24
CA THR A 7 23.64 -4.85 10.79
C THR A 7 22.73 -5.94 10.24
N ARG A 8 22.96 -7.20 10.62
CA ARG A 8 22.12 -8.32 10.19
C ARG A 8 20.67 -8.18 10.67
N PHE A 9 20.45 -7.77 11.92
CA PHE A 9 19.10 -7.50 12.43
C PHE A 9 18.43 -6.35 11.67
N ALA A 10 19.16 -5.26 11.40
CA ALA A 10 18.63 -4.12 10.65
C ALA A 10 18.22 -4.51 9.21
N GLU A 11 19.03 -5.31 8.53
CA GLU A 11 18.74 -5.81 7.18
C GLU A 11 17.49 -6.70 7.16
N ILE A 12 17.40 -7.65 8.10
CA ILE A 12 16.24 -8.54 8.22
C ILE A 12 14.99 -7.71 8.52
N ALA A 13 15.04 -6.78 9.47
CA ALA A 13 13.92 -5.93 9.83
C ALA A 13 13.46 -5.07 8.63
N LEU A 14 14.40 -4.51 7.86
CA LEU A 14 14.09 -3.70 6.69
C LEU A 14 13.43 -4.54 5.58
N ASN A 15 13.91 -5.75 5.34
CA ASN A 15 13.33 -6.66 4.36
C ASN A 15 11.93 -7.11 4.77
N LEU A 16 11.73 -7.45 6.04
CA LEU A 16 10.41 -7.80 6.57
C LEU A 16 9.44 -6.62 6.47
N LEU A 17 9.85 -5.43 6.88
CA LEU A 17 9.04 -4.21 6.78
C LEU A 17 8.60 -3.97 5.33
N ARG A 18 9.53 -4.11 4.38
CA ARG A 18 9.27 -3.93 2.96
C ARG A 18 8.24 -4.94 2.44
N ILE A 19 8.41 -6.21 2.77
CA ILE A 19 7.49 -7.28 2.34
C ILE A 19 6.10 -7.03 2.92
N VAL A 20 6.00 -6.76 4.22
CA VAL A 20 4.71 -6.51 4.89
C VAL A 20 4.01 -5.28 4.33
N ALA A 21 4.72 -4.16 4.17
CA ALA A 21 4.16 -2.94 3.60
C ALA A 21 3.69 -3.15 2.15
N GLY A 22 4.49 -3.84 1.32
CA GLY A 22 4.11 -4.17 -0.05
C GLY A 22 2.88 -5.08 -0.11
N LEU A 23 2.79 -6.09 0.75
CA LEU A 23 1.63 -6.97 0.84
C LEU A 23 0.36 -6.23 1.27
N MET A 24 0.44 -5.31 2.22
CA MET A 24 -0.71 -4.48 2.64
C MET A 24 -1.23 -3.60 1.49
N LEU A 25 -0.33 -2.98 0.74
CA LEU A 25 -0.69 -2.22 -0.47
C LEU A 25 -1.35 -3.11 -1.52
N MET A 26 -0.79 -4.30 -1.76
CA MET A 26 -1.36 -5.26 -2.69
C MET A 26 -2.77 -5.69 -2.30
N GLN A 27 -3.07 -5.82 -1.00
CA GLN A 27 -4.42 -6.16 -0.54
C GLN A 27 -5.43 -5.05 -0.88
N HIS A 28 -5.09 -3.78 -0.65
CA HIS A 28 -5.93 -2.65 -1.06
C HIS A 28 -6.10 -2.54 -2.57
N GLY A 29 -5.01 -2.74 -3.33
CA GLY A 29 -5.07 -2.78 -4.77
C GLY A 29 -5.95 -3.93 -5.29
N ALA A 30 -5.88 -5.10 -4.65
CA ALA A 30 -6.69 -6.26 -5.01
C ALA A 30 -8.18 -6.04 -4.72
N GLN A 31 -8.52 -5.37 -3.62
CA GLN A 31 -9.89 -4.94 -3.34
C GLN A 31 -10.45 -4.06 -4.46
N LYS A 32 -9.64 -3.11 -4.95
CA LYS A 32 -10.04 -2.18 -6.02
C LYS A 32 -10.13 -2.88 -7.38
N LEU A 33 -9.10 -3.64 -7.77
CA LEU A 33 -9.01 -4.20 -9.12
C LEU A 33 -9.83 -5.47 -9.34
N PHE A 34 -9.96 -6.30 -8.31
CA PHE A 34 -10.54 -7.64 -8.46
C PHE A 34 -11.80 -7.84 -7.61
N GLY A 35 -12.16 -6.88 -6.75
CA GLY A 35 -13.32 -7.03 -5.85
C GLY A 35 -13.12 -8.09 -4.75
N VAL A 36 -11.91 -8.63 -4.61
CA VAL A 36 -11.59 -9.63 -3.57
C VAL A 36 -11.44 -8.95 -2.21
N LEU A 37 -11.38 -9.73 -1.12
CA LEU A 37 -11.21 -9.21 0.25
C LEU A 37 -12.29 -8.18 0.65
N GLY A 38 -13.51 -8.34 0.12
CA GLY A 38 -14.65 -7.45 0.39
C GLY A 38 -14.83 -6.30 -0.61
N GLY A 39 -13.92 -6.13 -1.58
CA GLY A 39 -13.99 -5.01 -2.54
C GLY A 39 -13.70 -3.66 -1.90
N ALA A 40 -13.57 -2.60 -2.71
CA ALA A 40 -13.18 -1.28 -2.21
C ALA A 40 -14.24 -0.62 -1.32
N GLY A 41 -15.51 -1.03 -1.43
CA GLY A 41 -16.64 -0.49 -0.66
C GLY A 41 -17.37 -1.51 0.23
N GLY A 42 -16.85 -2.73 0.37
CA GLY A 42 -17.52 -3.81 1.13
C GLY A 42 -18.60 -4.58 0.33
N ASP A 43 -18.82 -4.23 -0.93
CA ASP A 43 -19.80 -4.85 -1.84
C ASP A 43 -19.23 -6.02 -2.64
N GLY A 44 -17.94 -6.32 -2.50
CA GLY A 44 -17.25 -7.36 -3.26
C GLY A 44 -17.06 -7.03 -4.74
N ALA A 45 -17.30 -5.78 -5.16
CA ALA A 45 -17.17 -5.37 -6.55
C ALA A 45 -15.80 -4.75 -6.83
N ALA A 46 -15.30 -4.99 -8.04
CA ALA A 46 -14.16 -4.25 -8.58
C ALA A 46 -14.61 -2.85 -9.00
N VAL A 47 -13.72 -1.87 -8.88
CA VAL A 47 -13.98 -0.49 -9.30
C VAL A 47 -13.70 -0.32 -10.79
N PRO A 48 -14.36 0.65 -11.47
CA PRO A 48 -14.07 0.92 -12.88
C PRO A 48 -12.59 1.27 -13.09
N LEU A 49 -11.94 0.59 -14.05
CA LEU A 49 -10.50 0.78 -14.28
C LEU A 49 -10.17 2.21 -14.71
N VAL A 50 -11.01 2.81 -15.55
CA VAL A 50 -10.91 4.21 -15.98
C VAL A 50 -11.59 5.12 -14.94
N SER A 51 -11.11 5.06 -13.70
CA SER A 51 -11.53 5.94 -12.61
C SER A 51 -10.34 6.28 -11.72
N LEU A 52 -10.49 7.29 -10.87
CA LEU A 52 -9.46 7.63 -9.88
C LEU A 52 -9.14 6.45 -8.94
N MET A 53 -10.18 5.70 -8.53
CA MET A 53 -10.04 4.54 -7.66
C MET A 53 -9.42 3.35 -8.40
N GLY A 54 -9.70 3.20 -9.69
CA GLY A 54 -9.06 2.19 -10.56
C GLY A 54 -7.57 2.45 -10.72
N LEU A 55 -7.19 3.71 -10.98
CA LEU A 55 -5.79 4.14 -11.03
C LEU A 55 -5.08 3.89 -9.69
N ALA A 56 -5.71 4.24 -8.57
CA ALA A 56 -5.20 3.93 -7.23
C ALA A 56 -4.99 2.42 -7.05
N GLY A 57 -5.96 1.59 -7.46
CA GLY A 57 -5.85 0.14 -7.40
C GLY A 57 -4.68 -0.43 -8.20
N VAL A 58 -4.43 0.09 -9.42
CA VAL A 58 -3.26 -0.28 -10.24
C VAL A 58 -1.97 0.09 -9.54
N LEU A 59 -1.87 1.32 -9.03
CA LEU A 59 -0.67 1.79 -8.34
C LEU A 59 -0.41 0.96 -7.08
N GLU A 60 -1.40 0.75 -6.23
CA GLU A 60 -1.27 -0.03 -4.99
C GLU A 60 -0.91 -1.49 -5.25
N PHE A 61 -1.55 -2.15 -6.22
CA PHE A 61 -1.31 -3.56 -6.50
C PHE A 61 0.08 -3.79 -7.10
N PHE A 62 0.38 -3.14 -8.22
CA PHE A 62 1.66 -3.35 -8.91
C PHE A 62 2.82 -2.65 -8.23
N GLY A 63 2.58 -1.48 -7.63
CA GLY A 63 3.56 -0.77 -6.81
C GLY A 63 3.84 -1.52 -5.51
N GLY A 64 2.83 -2.05 -4.83
CA GLY A 64 3.01 -2.91 -3.66
C GLY A 64 3.81 -4.17 -3.98
N LEU A 65 3.54 -4.81 -5.13
CA LEU A 65 4.33 -5.94 -5.62
C LEU A 65 5.80 -5.55 -5.87
N ALA A 66 6.03 -4.43 -6.57
CA ALA A 66 7.38 -3.92 -6.84
C ALA A 66 8.14 -3.62 -5.54
N VAL A 67 7.48 -3.00 -4.54
CA VAL A 67 8.05 -2.78 -3.21
C VAL A 67 8.36 -4.12 -2.54
N ALA A 68 7.43 -5.07 -2.49
CA ALA A 68 7.62 -6.35 -1.82
C ALA A 68 8.84 -7.13 -2.34
N ILE A 69 9.04 -7.15 -3.67
CA ILE A 69 10.17 -7.84 -4.30
C ILE A 69 11.46 -7.00 -4.36
N GLY A 70 11.41 -5.73 -3.97
CA GLY A 70 12.57 -4.82 -3.96
C GLY A 70 12.86 -4.09 -5.28
N LEU A 71 11.98 -4.18 -6.27
CA LEU A 71 12.14 -3.58 -7.59
C LEU A 71 11.85 -2.08 -7.56
N PHE A 72 12.85 -1.24 -7.92
CA PHE A 72 12.74 0.22 -7.93
C PHE A 72 12.09 0.81 -6.65
N THR A 73 12.38 0.20 -5.49
CA THR A 73 11.67 0.49 -4.23
C THR A 73 11.61 1.98 -3.90
N ARG A 74 12.69 2.74 -4.15
CA ARG A 74 12.76 4.18 -3.81
C ARG A 74 11.76 5.04 -4.59
N PRO A 75 11.80 5.09 -5.94
CA PRO A 75 10.82 5.87 -6.70
C PRO A 75 9.39 5.33 -6.56
N VAL A 76 9.20 4.01 -6.50
CA VAL A 76 7.87 3.42 -6.33
C VAL A 76 7.26 3.83 -4.97
N ALA A 77 8.01 3.68 -3.88
CA ALA A 77 7.53 4.08 -2.56
C ALA A 77 7.23 5.58 -2.47
N PHE A 78 8.00 6.43 -3.16
CA PHE A 78 7.71 7.86 -3.24
C PHE A 78 6.35 8.14 -3.87
N VAL A 79 6.06 7.54 -5.03
CA VAL A 79 4.77 7.69 -5.72
C VAL A 79 3.62 7.15 -4.86
N LEU A 80 3.77 5.96 -4.27
CA LEU A 80 2.75 5.36 -3.41
C LEU A 80 2.48 6.20 -2.16
N SER A 81 3.52 6.79 -1.56
CA SER A 81 3.33 7.68 -0.41
C SER A 81 2.49 8.92 -0.76
N GLY A 82 2.67 9.46 -1.95
CA GLY A 82 1.85 10.58 -2.46
C GLY A 82 0.40 10.16 -2.72
N GLU A 83 0.19 8.98 -3.31
CA GLU A 83 -1.15 8.41 -3.54
C GLU A 83 -1.91 8.21 -2.22
N LEU A 84 -1.27 7.58 -1.23
CA LEU A 84 -1.85 7.39 0.10
C LEU A 84 -2.12 8.72 0.83
N ALA A 85 -1.25 9.72 0.67
CA ALA A 85 -1.49 11.04 1.24
C ALA A 85 -2.76 11.66 0.65
N VAL A 86 -2.94 11.58 -0.68
CA VAL A 86 -4.17 12.03 -1.34
C VAL A 86 -5.38 11.25 -0.83
N ALA A 87 -5.28 9.93 -0.66
CA ALA A 87 -6.34 9.09 -0.11
C ALA A 87 -6.72 9.52 1.32
N TYR A 88 -5.74 9.78 2.19
CA TYR A 88 -5.98 10.27 3.55
C TYR A 88 -6.72 11.61 3.54
N PHE A 89 -6.21 12.61 2.80
CA PHE A 89 -6.81 13.95 2.80
C PHE A 89 -8.18 14.00 2.12
N LYS A 90 -8.45 13.12 1.16
CA LYS A 90 -9.75 13.07 0.48
C LYS A 90 -10.80 12.27 1.25
N ALA A 91 -10.44 11.11 1.78
CA ALA A 91 -11.41 10.18 2.35
C ALA A 91 -11.50 10.26 3.87
N HIS A 92 -10.37 10.45 4.57
CA HIS A 92 -10.32 10.31 6.03
C HIS A 92 -10.29 11.65 6.75
N ALA A 93 -9.43 12.59 6.33
CA ALA A 93 -9.28 13.89 7.01
C ALA A 93 -10.60 14.67 7.19
N PRO A 94 -11.59 14.62 6.28
CA PRO A 94 -12.88 15.29 6.49
C PRO A 94 -13.75 14.67 7.58
N GLN A 95 -13.53 13.40 7.91
CA GLN A 95 -14.35 12.61 8.83
C GLN A 95 -13.76 12.58 10.25
N GLY A 96 -12.45 12.82 10.38
CA GLY A 96 -11.73 12.89 11.65
C GLY A 96 -10.22 12.73 11.46
N LEU A 97 -9.45 12.92 12.54
CA LEU A 97 -7.99 12.81 12.48
C LEU A 97 -7.49 11.37 12.31
N PHE A 98 -8.15 10.42 12.97
CA PHE A 98 -7.71 9.02 13.01
C PHE A 98 -8.44 8.20 11.95
N PRO A 99 -7.73 7.68 10.92
CA PRO A 99 -8.35 6.89 9.85
C PRO A 99 -9.21 5.73 10.34
N ILE A 100 -8.82 5.10 11.45
CA ILE A 100 -9.52 3.93 11.99
C ILE A 100 -10.91 4.26 12.56
N LEU A 101 -11.21 5.53 12.81
CA LEU A 101 -12.49 6.00 13.34
C LEU A 101 -13.40 6.60 12.25
N ASN A 102 -12.92 6.65 11.00
CA ASN A 102 -13.54 7.36 9.88
C ASN A 102 -14.10 6.36 8.86
#